data_AF-A0A1V5V0V7-F1
#
_entry.id   AF-A0A1V5V0V7-F1
#
_cell.length_a   1.000
_cell.length_b   1.000
_cell.length_c   1.000
_cell.angle_alpha   90.00
_cell.angle_beta   90.00
_cell.angle_gamma   90.00
#
_symmetry.space_group_name_H-M   'P 1'
#
loop_
_entity.id
_entity.type
_entity.pdbx_description
1 polymer ?
#
loop_
_entity_poly.entity_id
_entity_poly.type
_entity_poly.pdbx_seq_one_letter_code
_entity_poly.pdbx_strand_id
1 'polypeptide(L)'
;MTDQELIKEKMESVTDLLLQKNRDYGSSFRKPGILSGALDPKSKLLVRIDDKLERFGNLLGKGTDGDVPNESMSDTVTDLVGYFVLLGILLDEEKQSGRPMSVIEARNRQDDTQTGAAE
;
A
#
# COMPACT_ATOMS: atom_id res chain seq x y z
N MET A 1 28.62 -0.77 13.63
CA MET A 1 27.17 -0.95 13.55
C MET A 1 26.92 -2.33 12.95
N THR A 2 26.09 -3.14 13.58
CA THR A 2 25.72 -4.48 13.09
C THR A 2 24.54 -4.39 12.13
N ASP A 3 24.36 -5.39 11.28
CA ASP A 3 23.19 -5.45 10.37
C ASP A 3 21.86 -5.37 11.15
N GLN A 4 21.82 -5.94 12.35
CA GLN A 4 20.63 -5.84 13.23
C GLN A 4 20.34 -4.41 13.66
N GLU A 5 21.38 -3.61 13.93
CA GLU A 5 21.22 -2.20 14.29
C GLU A 5 20.76 -1.38 13.09
N LEU A 6 21.31 -1.64 11.89
CA LEU A 6 20.91 -0.96 10.65
C LEU A 6 19.45 -1.25 10.27
N ILE A 7 19.01 -2.50 10.42
CA ILE A 7 17.61 -2.88 10.17
C ILE A 7 16.68 -2.15 11.13
N LYS A 8 17.03 -2.08 12.43
CA LYS A 8 16.22 -1.38 13.43
C LYS A 8 16.12 0.11 13.11
N GLU A 9 17.23 0.78 12.84
CA GLU A 9 17.25 2.21 12.50
C GLU A 9 16.39 2.50 11.24
N LYS A 10 16.50 1.64 10.22
CA LYS A 10 15.69 1.82 9.00
C LYS A 10 14.20 1.66 9.28
N MET A 11 13.82 0.69 10.12
CA MET A 11 12.42 0.48 10.51
C MET A 11 11.88 1.56 11.45
N GLU A 12 12.71 2.12 12.32
CA GLU A 12 12.37 3.29 13.13
C GLU A 12 12.07 4.49 12.23
N SER A 13 12.89 4.73 11.21
CA SER A 13 12.66 5.80 10.23
C SER A 13 11.33 5.64 9.48
N VAL A 14 10.98 4.42 9.07
CA VAL A 14 9.68 4.11 8.44
C VAL A 14 8.54 4.36 9.43
N THR A 15 8.72 3.95 10.69
CA THR A 15 7.72 4.13 11.75
C THR A 15 7.44 5.61 11.98
N ASP A 16 8.48 6.42 12.13
CA ASP A 16 8.35 7.86 12.34
C ASP A 16 7.66 8.55 11.16
N LEU A 17 8.01 8.18 9.93
CA LEU A 17 7.37 8.69 8.72
C LEU A 17 5.88 8.36 8.69
N LEU A 18 5.49 7.12 8.98
CA LEU A 18 4.09 6.70 8.99
C LEU A 18 3.30 7.41 10.10
N LEU A 19 3.89 7.54 11.30
CA LEU A 19 3.27 8.26 12.40
C LEU A 19 3.09 9.74 12.09
N GLN A 20 4.09 10.38 11.48
CA GLN A 20 3.99 11.76 11.01
C GLN A 20 2.85 11.92 9.99
N LYS A 21 2.86 11.11 8.92
CA LYS A 21 1.80 11.15 7.89
C LYS A 21 0.40 10.89 8.49
N ASN A 22 0.28 9.98 9.45
CA ASN A 22 -0.99 9.72 10.11
C ASN A 22 -1.43 10.87 11.05
N ARG A 23 -0.50 11.63 11.65
CA ARG A 23 -0.84 12.87 12.35
C ARG A 23 -1.34 13.94 11.39
N ASP A 24 -0.68 14.12 10.26
CA ASP A 24 -0.98 15.18 9.29
C ASP A 24 -2.30 14.94 8.54
N TYR A 25 -2.56 13.69 8.14
CA TYR A 25 -3.70 13.34 7.28
C TYR A 25 -4.75 12.45 7.95
N GLY A 26 -4.54 12.07 9.22
CA GLY A 26 -5.32 11.05 9.90
C GLY A 26 -5.16 9.67 9.25
N SER A 27 -6.05 8.74 9.59
CA SER A 27 -6.15 7.40 8.97
C SER A 27 -6.72 7.46 7.54
N SER A 28 -6.22 8.38 6.72
CA SER A 28 -6.59 8.61 5.32
C SER A 28 -6.42 7.36 4.44
N PHE A 29 -5.49 6.45 4.80
CA PHE A 29 -5.32 5.19 4.11
C PHE A 29 -6.60 4.33 4.15
N ARG A 30 -7.41 4.44 5.22
CA ARG A 30 -8.70 3.73 5.39
C ARG A 30 -9.88 4.38 4.66
N LYS A 31 -9.72 5.62 4.19
CA LYS A 31 -10.81 6.36 3.52
C LYS A 31 -10.80 6.11 2.01
N PRO A 32 -11.94 6.13 1.32
CA PRO A 32 -11.96 6.17 -0.15
C PRO A 32 -11.16 7.37 -0.68
N GLY A 33 -10.62 7.27 -1.89
CA GLY A 33 -9.97 8.42 -2.54
C GLY A 33 -11.00 9.51 -2.87
N ILE A 34 -10.60 10.78 -2.79
CA ILE A 34 -11.48 11.93 -3.10
C ILE A 34 -11.96 11.89 -4.56
N LEU A 35 -11.03 11.66 -5.50
CA LEU A 35 -11.33 11.49 -6.92
C LEU A 35 -11.69 10.03 -7.26
N SER A 36 -11.11 9.10 -6.50
CA SER A 36 -11.27 7.66 -6.67
C SER A 36 -12.49 7.14 -5.93
N GLY A 37 -13.59 7.88 -5.85
CA GLY A 37 -14.73 7.64 -4.93
C GLY A 37 -15.37 6.24 -4.95
N ALA A 38 -14.93 5.35 -5.85
CA ALA A 38 -15.32 3.95 -5.96
C ALA A 38 -14.23 2.93 -5.54
N LEU A 39 -12.97 3.33 -5.35
CA LEU A 39 -11.90 2.42 -4.95
C LEU A 39 -11.92 2.19 -3.45
N ASP A 40 -12.00 0.92 -3.07
CA ASP A 40 -11.83 0.51 -1.69
C ASP A 40 -10.40 0.82 -1.20
N PRO A 41 -10.19 0.93 0.13
CA PRO A 41 -8.90 1.28 0.71
C PRO A 41 -7.71 0.43 0.23
N LYS A 42 -7.93 -0.86 -0.04
CA LYS A 42 -6.86 -1.76 -0.51
C LYS A 42 -6.50 -1.46 -1.95
N SER A 43 -7.47 -1.39 -2.84
CA SER A 43 -7.24 -1.05 -4.26
C SER A 43 -6.51 0.29 -4.39
N LYS A 44 -6.88 1.28 -3.58
CA LYS A 44 -6.17 2.57 -3.53
C LYS A 44 -4.70 2.43 -3.10
N LEU A 45 -4.40 1.57 -2.13
CA LEU A 45 -3.01 1.32 -1.72
C LEU A 45 -2.23 0.59 -2.82
N LEU A 46 -2.84 -0.39 -3.48
CA LEU A 46 -2.21 -1.13 -4.59
C LEU A 46 -1.86 -0.20 -5.76
N VAL A 47 -2.76 0.71 -6.15
CA VAL A 47 -2.45 1.73 -7.17
C VAL A 47 -1.26 2.59 -6.77
N ARG A 48 -1.20 3.03 -5.50
CA ARG A 48 -0.06 3.84 -5.01
C ARG A 48 1.25 3.06 -4.97
N ILE A 49 1.19 1.76 -4.68
CA ILE A 49 2.35 0.87 -4.75
C ILE A 49 2.83 0.76 -6.19
N ASP A 50 1.90 0.55 -7.13
CA ASP A 50 2.21 0.44 -8.56
C ASP A 50 2.87 1.71 -9.10
N ASP A 51 2.29 2.89 -8.85
CA ASP A 51 2.87 4.20 -9.20
C ASP A 51 4.31 4.35 -8.64
N LYS A 52 4.54 3.89 -7.41
CA LYS A 52 5.85 3.97 -6.77
C LYS A 52 6.84 2.93 -7.31
N LEU A 53 6.38 1.76 -7.73
CA LEU A 53 7.21 0.73 -8.38
C LEU A 53 7.62 1.17 -9.78
N GLU A 54 6.71 1.72 -10.59
CA GLU A 54 7.03 2.28 -11.91
C GLU A 54 8.11 3.36 -11.79
N ARG A 55 7.94 4.27 -10.82
CA ARG A 55 8.94 5.29 -10.51
C ARG A 55 10.27 4.67 -10.10
N PHE A 56 10.26 3.69 -9.21
CA PHE A 56 11.47 3.00 -8.75
C PHE A 56 12.22 2.37 -9.93
N GLY A 57 11.50 1.69 -10.83
CA GLY A 57 12.07 1.14 -12.06
C GLY A 57 12.67 2.21 -12.97
N ASN A 58 12.00 3.35 -13.13
CA ASN A 58 12.50 4.47 -13.93
C ASN A 58 13.78 5.08 -13.37
N LEU A 59 13.90 5.20 -12.05
CA LEU A 59 15.10 5.70 -11.38
C LEU A 59 16.27 4.72 -11.50
N LEU A 60 16.02 3.41 -11.31
CA LEU A 60 17.02 2.37 -11.52
C LEU A 60 17.57 2.38 -12.96
N GLY A 61 16.68 2.52 -13.96
CA GLY A 61 17.07 2.58 -15.36
C GLY A 61 17.92 3.80 -15.73
N LYS A 62 17.76 4.91 -15.01
CA LYS A 62 18.55 6.14 -15.21
C LYS A 62 19.89 6.13 -14.47
N GLY A 63 20.08 5.24 -13.49
CA GLY A 63 21.30 5.18 -12.67
C GLY A 63 21.58 6.44 -11.85
N THR A 64 20.57 7.30 -11.64
CA THR A 64 20.69 8.57 -10.91
C THR A 64 19.50 8.71 -9.95
N ASP A 65 19.74 9.34 -8.80
CA ASP A 65 18.66 9.95 -8.03
C ASP A 65 18.13 11.10 -8.88
N GLY A 66 16.91 10.94 -9.43
CA GLY A 66 16.36 11.84 -10.44
C GLY A 66 16.30 13.31 -10.01
N ASP A 67 15.98 14.21 -10.95
CA ASP A 67 16.01 15.67 -10.76
C ASP A 67 14.98 16.24 -9.76
N VAL A 68 14.23 15.40 -9.04
CA VAL A 68 13.19 15.84 -8.11
C VAL A 68 13.78 15.97 -6.70
N PRO A 69 13.93 17.20 -6.17
CA PRO A 69 14.41 17.38 -4.80
C PRO A 69 13.42 16.74 -3.81
N ASN A 70 13.95 15.89 -2.92
CA ASN A 70 13.23 15.13 -1.88
C ASN A 70 12.53 13.83 -2.31
N GLU A 71 12.86 13.27 -3.46
CA GLU A 71 12.33 11.96 -3.85
C GLU A 71 13.42 11.08 -4.46
N SER A 72 14.40 10.73 -3.62
CA SER A 72 15.51 9.83 -3.95
C SER A 72 15.05 8.37 -4.13
N MET A 73 15.97 7.53 -4.59
CA MET A 73 15.79 6.09 -4.61
C MET A 73 15.44 5.55 -3.21
N SER A 74 16.15 6.03 -2.18
CA SER A 74 15.93 5.62 -0.77
C SER A 74 14.56 6.05 -0.26
N ASP A 75 14.09 7.25 -0.62
CA ASP A 75 12.77 7.75 -0.22
C ASP A 75 11.67 6.93 -0.89
N THR A 76 11.85 6.58 -2.17
CA THR A 76 10.91 5.74 -2.91
C THR A 76 10.78 4.35 -2.28
N VAL A 77 11.89 3.73 -1.89
CA VAL A 77 11.88 2.45 -1.17
C VAL A 77 11.20 2.58 0.18
N THR A 78 11.48 3.67 0.92
CA THR A 78 10.88 3.92 2.23
C THR A 78 9.35 4.10 2.13
N ASP A 79 8.88 4.80 1.10
CA ASP A 79 7.44 4.93 0.79
C ASP A 79 6.81 3.56 0.48
N LEU A 80 7.45 2.72 -0.34
CA LEU A 80 6.97 1.37 -0.67
C LEU A 80 6.83 0.50 0.58
N VAL A 81 7.86 0.47 1.44
CA VAL A 81 7.80 -0.24 2.73
C VAL A 81 6.63 0.29 3.56
N GLY A 82 6.46 1.61 3.64
CA GLY A 82 5.35 2.23 4.34
C GLY A 82 3.98 1.80 3.80
N TYR A 83 3.80 1.73 2.47
CA TYR A 83 2.56 1.26 1.87
C TYR A 83 2.30 -0.22 2.14
N PHE A 84 3.33 -1.08 2.14
CA PHE A 84 3.19 -2.48 2.51
C PHE A 84 2.80 -2.69 3.98
N VAL A 85 3.33 -1.87 4.91
CA VAL A 85 2.90 -1.88 6.31
C VAL A 85 1.41 -1.56 6.42
N LEU A 86 0.95 -0.50 5.75
CA LEU A 86 -0.47 -0.11 5.76
C LEU A 86 -1.37 -1.18 5.13
N LEU A 87 -0.93 -1.81 4.05
CA LEU A 87 -1.64 -2.92 3.41
C LEU A 87 -1.72 -4.13 4.35
N GLY A 88 -0.62 -4.48 5.02
CA GLY A 88 -0.57 -5.57 6.00
C GLY A 88 -1.60 -5.37 7.13
N ILE A 89 -1.72 -4.16 7.67
CA ILE A 89 -2.74 -3.82 8.69
C ILE A 89 -4.15 -4.14 8.17
N LEU A 90 -4.48 -3.75 6.93
CA LEU A 90 -5.81 -4.02 6.37
C LEU A 90 -6.06 -5.52 6.16
N LEU A 91 -5.03 -6.28 5.75
CA LEU A 91 -5.13 -7.73 5.55
C LEU A 91 -5.31 -8.48 6.88
N ASP A 92 -4.59 -8.07 7.92
CA ASP A 92 -4.69 -8.68 9.26
C ASP A 92 -6.08 -8.45 9.88
N GLU A 93 -6.62 -7.23 9.75
CA GLU A 93 -7.96 -6.89 10.20
C GLU A 93 -9.03 -7.68 9.45
N GLU A 94 -8.86 -7.86 8.14
CA GLU A 94 -9.79 -8.63 7.31
C GLU A 94 -9.81 -10.11 7.69
N LYS A 95 -8.63 -10.70 7.92
CA LYS A 95 -8.48 -12.08 8.40
C LYS A 95 -9.17 -12.27 9.76
N GLN A 96 -9.08 -11.28 10.65
CA GLN A 96 -9.77 -11.30 11.94
C GLN A 96 -11.29 -11.09 11.80
N SER A 97 -11.71 -10.34 10.79
CA SER A 97 -13.13 -10.01 10.52
C SER A 97 -13.87 -11.10 9.74
N GLY A 98 -13.17 -12.07 9.15
CA GLY A 98 -13.73 -13.11 8.29
C GLY A 98 -14.36 -12.59 6.98
N ARG A 99 -14.00 -11.37 6.54
CA ARG A 99 -14.54 -10.75 5.32
C ARG A 99 -13.63 -11.03 4.11
N PRO A 100 -14.17 -11.24 2.89
CA PRO A 100 -13.37 -11.56 1.70
C PRO A 100 -12.79 -10.32 0.98
N MET A 101 -11.71 -10.56 0.22
CA MET A 101 -10.78 -9.55 -0.26
C MET A 101 -11.26 -8.85 -1.55
N SER A 102 -11.82 -7.65 -1.43
CA SER A 102 -12.22 -6.75 -2.55
C SER A 102 -13.59 -7.01 -3.20
N VAL A 103 -14.15 -5.93 -3.77
CA VAL A 103 -15.43 -5.91 -4.52
C VAL A 103 -15.40 -6.89 -5.72
N ILE A 104 -14.23 -7.18 -6.27
CA ILE A 104 -14.06 -8.09 -7.41
C ILE A 104 -14.27 -9.55 -6.96
N GLU A 105 -13.71 -9.95 -5.80
CA GLU A 105 -13.90 -11.31 -5.27
C GLU A 105 -15.30 -11.54 -4.69
N ALA A 106 -15.94 -10.50 -4.14
CA ALA A 106 -17.31 -10.60 -3.65
C ALA A 106 -18.32 -10.83 -4.78
N ARG A 107 -18.09 -10.24 -5.97
CA ARG A 107 -18.95 -10.43 -7.16
C ARG A 107 -18.80 -11.82 -7.76
N ASN A 108 -17.57 -12.33 -7.90
CA ASN A 108 -17.34 -13.67 -8.44
C ASN A 108 -18.05 -14.78 -7.62
N ARG A 109 -18.12 -14.66 -6.28
CA ARG A 109 -18.87 -15.64 -5.46
C ARG A 109 -20.40 -15.58 -5.64
N GLN A 110 -20.96 -14.42 -6.02
CA GLN A 110 -22.39 -14.27 -6.26
C GLN A 110 -22.81 -14.83 -7.63
N ASP A 111 -21.96 -14.68 -8.65
CA ASP A 111 -22.19 -15.26 -9.99
C ASP A 111 -22.08 -16.80 -9.98
N ASP A 112 -21.18 -17.37 -9.18
CA ASP A 112 -21.05 -18.82 -9.01
C ASP A 112 -22.27 -19.45 -8.30
N THR A 113 -22.96 -18.69 -7.44
CA THR A 113 -24.14 -19.19 -6.70
C THR A 113 -25.46 -19.06 -7.48
N GLN A 114 -25.53 -18.21 -8.52
CA GLN A 114 -26.69 -18.11 -9.41
C GLN A 114 -26.66 -19.08 -10.59
N THR A 115 -25.47 -19.51 -11.03
CA THR A 115 -25.32 -20.42 -12.18
C THR A 115 -25.60 -21.88 -11.82
N GLY A 116 -25.58 -22.25 -10.53
CA GLY A 116 -25.84 -23.62 -10.05
C GLY A 116 -27.30 -23.95 -9.68
N ALA A 117 -28.25 -23.03 -9.91
CA ALA A 117 -29.67 -23.21 -9.53
C ALA A 117 -30.62 -23.45 -10.72
N ALA A 118 -30.07 -23.66 -11.92
CA ALA A 118 -30.83 -24.02 -13.12
C ALA A 118 -30.31 -25.35 -13.70
N GLU A 119 -30.52 -26.43 -12.95
CA GLU A 119 -30.69 -27.79 -13.49
C GLU A 119 -32.15 -28.21 -13.30
#